data_AF-A0A942I5L6-F1
#
_entry.id   AF-A0A942I5L6-F1
#
_cell.length_a   1.000
_cell.length_b   1.000
_cell.length_c   1.000
_cell.angle_alpha   90.00
_cell.angle_beta   90.00
_cell.angle_gamma   90.00
#
_symmetry.space_group_name_H-M   'P 1'
#
loop_
_entity.id
_entity.type
_entity.pdbx_description
1 polymer ?
#
loop_
_entity_poly.entity_id
_entity_poly.type
_entity_poly.pdbx_seq_one_letter_code
_entity_poly.pdbx_strand_id
1 'polypeptide(L)'
;MNIFTFIRSYLLVASFIVLPSCAGYRSSLKTHNAESSLDREFCTQEDQKLNEGQQDSAPWVTVWIHGTQPSFEHAPGKRLRHFLQKHANEYFYSERGLHPISAQPKTNRHYAFAHLLNQGDPVRFPAEHFYTFGWSGDLSFKARQAAGATLYQELVSFVHDFKQVHGVAPRLRLITHSHGGNVALNLAQAQEEQRKDLVIDELVLLACPVQEKTCHLVQNSLFKKVYSCYSSLDLLQVLDPQGLYKSNRLKTSVFSKRRFPDSCDNVVQAKIRFNKRAMLHVEFLSDQFVRALPHIITRLETWHPSPANVAKIKQIRIHANTGRLSDLHCSYVLHSQR
;
A
#
# COMPACT_ATOMS: atom_id res chain seq x y z
N MET A 1 9.81 25.22 -22.00
CA MET A 1 8.47 24.87 -21.50
C MET A 1 8.39 25.29 -20.03
N ASN A 2 7.46 26.16 -19.64
CA ASN A 2 7.37 26.64 -18.25
C ASN A 2 7.02 25.45 -17.34
N ILE A 3 7.71 25.34 -16.20
CA ILE A 3 7.58 24.25 -15.24
C ILE A 3 6.14 24.10 -14.72
N PHE A 4 5.42 25.23 -14.61
CA PHE A 4 3.99 25.25 -14.29
C PHE A 4 3.13 24.63 -15.39
N THR A 5 3.52 24.81 -16.66
CA THR A 5 2.85 24.15 -17.79
C THR A 5 3.11 22.65 -17.76
N PHE A 6 4.32 22.21 -17.42
CA PHE A 6 4.62 20.78 -17.28
C PHE A 6 3.83 20.12 -16.14
N ILE A 7 3.77 20.74 -14.96
CA ILE A 7 3.02 20.22 -13.80
C ILE A 7 1.50 20.24 -14.07
N ARG A 8 0.98 21.29 -14.72
CA ARG A 8 -0.44 21.36 -15.08
C ARG A 8 -0.81 20.31 -16.12
N SER A 9 0.03 20.12 -17.15
CA SER A 9 -0.15 19.04 -18.12
C SER A 9 0.01 17.66 -17.46
N TYR A 10 0.91 17.52 -16.48
CA TYR A 10 1.11 16.29 -15.71
C TYR A 10 -0.10 15.92 -14.87
N LEU A 11 -0.69 16.85 -14.12
CA LEU A 11 -1.90 16.60 -13.34
C LEU A 11 -3.10 16.28 -14.24
N LEU A 12 -3.19 16.90 -15.41
CA LEU A 12 -4.18 16.57 -16.44
C LEU A 12 -3.99 15.15 -17.00
N VAL A 13 -2.76 14.77 -17.36
CA VAL A 13 -2.47 13.42 -17.89
C VAL A 13 -2.62 12.36 -16.80
N ALA A 14 -2.14 12.61 -15.58
CA ALA A 14 -2.31 11.72 -14.44
C ALA A 14 -3.79 11.51 -14.09
N SER A 15 -4.63 12.54 -14.19
CA SER A 15 -6.09 12.37 -13.99
C SER A 15 -6.76 11.54 -15.08
N PHE A 16 -6.28 11.55 -16.33
CA PHE A 16 -6.73 10.61 -17.36
C PHE A 16 -6.21 9.17 -17.16
N ILE A 17 -5.06 9.00 -16.51
CA ILE A 17 -4.47 7.68 -16.21
C ILE A 17 -5.07 7.05 -14.95
N VAL A 18 -5.48 7.87 -13.97
CA VAL A 18 -5.98 7.42 -12.66
C VAL A 18 -7.47 7.09 -12.67
N LEU A 19 -8.25 7.65 -13.61
CA LEU A 19 -9.65 7.28 -13.77
C LEU A 19 -9.73 5.96 -14.56
N PRO A 20 -10.03 4.81 -13.93
CA PRO A 20 -10.35 3.62 -14.70
C PRO A 20 -11.53 3.95 -15.61
N SER A 21 -11.54 3.38 -16.82
CA SER A 21 -12.73 3.36 -17.67
C SER A 21 -13.94 2.97 -16.81
N CYS A 22 -14.81 3.93 -16.50
CA CYS A 22 -15.99 3.72 -15.66
C CYS A 22 -16.92 2.63 -16.21
N ALA A 23 -16.74 2.24 -17.48
CA ALA A 23 -17.51 1.20 -18.15
C ALA A 23 -17.24 -0.22 -17.62
N GLY A 24 -16.02 -0.52 -17.14
CA GLY A 24 -15.68 -1.88 -16.67
C GLY A 24 -16.25 -2.21 -15.28
N TYR A 25 -16.29 -1.22 -14.38
CA TYR A 25 -16.55 -1.47 -12.95
C TYR A 25 -18.04 -1.53 -12.59
N ARG A 26 -18.93 -0.85 -13.32
CA ARG A 26 -20.39 -0.95 -13.10
C ARG A 26 -20.92 -2.38 -13.25
N SER A 27 -20.22 -3.26 -13.96
CA SER A 27 -20.59 -4.68 -14.07
C SER A 27 -20.31 -5.47 -12.78
N SER A 28 -19.17 -5.21 -12.11
CA SER A 28 -18.75 -5.93 -10.88
C SER A 28 -19.61 -5.56 -9.66
N LEU A 29 -20.02 -4.29 -9.54
CA LEU A 29 -20.94 -3.87 -8.46
C LEU A 29 -22.37 -4.35 -8.68
N LYS A 30 -22.84 -4.47 -9.95
CA LYS A 30 -24.19 -4.98 -10.22
C LYS A 30 -24.35 -6.47 -9.88
N THR A 31 -23.27 -7.24 -9.95
CA THR A 31 -23.28 -8.66 -9.52
C THR A 31 -23.26 -8.84 -8.01
N HIS A 32 -22.99 -7.79 -7.22
CA HIS A 32 -23.04 -7.85 -5.75
C HIS A 32 -24.36 -7.35 -5.14
N ASN A 33 -25.32 -6.89 -5.95
CA ASN A 33 -26.68 -6.55 -5.49
C ASN A 33 -27.68 -7.70 -5.65
N ALA A 34 -27.23 -8.90 -6.06
CA ALA A 34 -28.00 -10.10 -5.82
C ALA A 34 -27.76 -10.51 -4.36
N GLU A 35 -28.66 -10.09 -3.47
CA GLU A 35 -28.77 -10.59 -2.10
C GLU A 35 -28.88 -12.12 -2.15
N SER A 36 -27.74 -12.80 -2.09
CA SER A 36 -27.73 -14.20 -1.68
C SER A 36 -28.00 -14.21 -0.19
N SER A 37 -28.96 -15.02 0.22
CA SER A 37 -29.36 -15.36 1.59
C SER A 37 -28.24 -16.01 2.44
N LEU A 38 -26.98 -15.65 2.21
CA LEU A 38 -25.77 -16.02 2.94
C LEU A 38 -25.32 -14.93 3.94
N ASP A 39 -26.05 -13.82 4.04
CA ASP A 39 -25.76 -12.70 4.95
C ASP A 39 -26.38 -12.85 6.36
N ARG A 40 -26.76 -14.07 6.76
CA ARG A 40 -27.05 -14.36 8.18
C ARG A 40 -25.84 -15.02 8.80
N GLU A 41 -25.37 -14.37 9.87
CA GLU A 41 -24.30 -14.79 10.78
C GLU A 41 -22.88 -14.36 10.39
N PHE A 42 -22.66 -13.05 10.40
CA PHE A 42 -21.37 -12.52 10.86
C PHE A 42 -21.35 -12.60 12.39
N CYS A 43 -20.46 -13.45 12.92
CA CYS A 43 -20.22 -13.77 14.34
C CYS A 43 -21.26 -14.69 15.00
N THR A 44 -21.11 -16.01 14.79
CA THR A 44 -21.61 -17.03 15.72
C THR A 44 -20.55 -17.34 16.76
N GLN A 45 -21.00 -17.68 17.97
CA GLN A 45 -20.17 -18.06 19.11
C GLN A 45 -19.32 -19.34 18.89
N GLU A 46 -19.42 -19.99 17.73
CA GLU A 46 -18.67 -21.20 17.40
C GLU A 46 -17.23 -20.92 16.93
N ASP A 47 -16.96 -19.76 16.31
CA ASP A 47 -15.58 -19.36 15.96
C ASP A 47 -14.73 -19.00 17.19
N GLN A 48 -15.36 -18.73 18.33
CA GLN A 48 -14.67 -18.52 19.61
C GLN A 48 -14.16 -19.81 20.23
N LYS A 49 -14.72 -20.98 19.89
CA LYS A 49 -14.32 -22.28 20.47
C LYS A 49 -13.19 -22.99 19.74
N LEU A 50 -12.88 -22.60 18.51
CA LEU A 50 -11.76 -23.19 17.74
C LEU A 50 -10.39 -22.56 18.08
N ASN A 51 -10.35 -21.48 18.87
CA ASN A 51 -9.12 -20.75 19.20
C ASN A 51 -8.54 -21.02 20.61
N GLU A 52 -9.16 -21.88 21.41
CA GLU A 52 -8.67 -22.18 22.78
C GLU A 52 -7.38 -23.04 22.80
N GLY A 53 -6.86 -23.46 21.64
CA GLY A 53 -5.65 -24.30 21.51
C GLY A 53 -4.43 -23.66 20.85
N GLN A 54 -4.50 -22.39 20.42
CA GLN A 54 -3.45 -21.76 19.60
C GLN A 54 -3.03 -20.39 20.17
N GLN A 55 -2.78 -20.35 21.48
CA GLN A 55 -2.73 -19.11 22.28
C GLN A 55 -1.34 -18.47 22.43
N ASP A 56 -0.33 -18.86 21.64
CA ASP A 56 1.05 -18.40 21.84
C ASP A 56 1.58 -17.39 20.81
N SER A 57 0.86 -17.12 19.71
CA SER A 57 1.34 -16.14 18.73
C SER A 57 0.53 -14.85 18.75
N ALA A 58 1.22 -13.73 18.99
CA ALA A 58 0.67 -12.38 18.88
C ALA A 58 -0.13 -12.20 17.57
N PRO A 59 -1.36 -11.67 17.63
CA PRO A 59 -2.23 -11.56 16.46
C PRO A 59 -1.68 -10.53 15.45
N TRP A 60 -2.01 -10.74 14.18
CA TRP A 60 -1.69 -9.78 13.13
C TRP A 60 -2.68 -8.63 13.13
N VAL A 61 -2.14 -7.41 13.13
CA VAL A 61 -2.88 -6.19 12.81
C VAL A 61 -2.37 -5.65 11.48
N THR A 62 -3.28 -5.41 10.53
CA THR A 62 -2.94 -4.83 9.23
C THR A 62 -3.44 -3.40 9.13
N VAL A 63 -2.58 -2.48 8.71
CA VAL A 63 -2.92 -1.08 8.46
C VAL A 63 -2.70 -0.77 6.99
N TRP A 64 -3.76 -0.34 6.31
CA TRP A 64 -3.73 0.16 4.95
C TRP A 64 -3.49 1.67 4.92
N ILE A 65 -2.49 2.10 4.13
CA ILE A 65 -2.10 3.50 3.97
C ILE A 65 -2.22 3.87 2.49
N HIS A 66 -3.20 4.71 2.17
CA HIS A 66 -3.48 5.09 0.79
C HIS A 66 -2.41 6.03 0.20
N GLY A 67 -2.38 6.12 -1.13
CA GLY A 67 -1.51 7.04 -1.87
C GLY A 67 -2.01 8.48 -1.91
N THR A 68 -1.53 9.25 -2.89
CA THR A 68 -1.97 10.63 -3.13
C THR A 68 -3.45 10.72 -3.41
N GLN A 69 -4.12 11.69 -2.79
CA GLN A 69 -5.51 12.04 -3.11
C GLN A 69 -5.48 13.11 -4.22
N PRO A 70 -6.08 12.84 -5.38
CA PRO A 70 -6.12 13.83 -6.45
C PRO A 70 -7.00 15.03 -6.03
N SER A 71 -6.43 16.24 -6.08
CA SER A 71 -7.18 17.48 -5.90
C SER A 71 -7.62 18.03 -7.25
N PHE A 72 -8.93 18.29 -7.38
CA PHE A 72 -9.53 18.86 -8.59
C PHE A 72 -9.88 20.34 -8.43
N GLU A 73 -9.35 21.02 -7.41
CA GLU A 73 -9.63 22.44 -7.14
C GLU A 73 -9.35 23.36 -8.35
N HIS A 74 -8.45 22.96 -9.23
CA HIS A 74 -8.06 23.71 -10.43
C HIS A 74 -8.77 23.25 -11.71
N ALA A 75 -9.68 22.27 -11.63
CA ALA A 75 -10.43 21.80 -12.79
C ALA A 75 -11.35 22.92 -13.35
N PRO A 76 -11.44 23.05 -14.69
CA PRO A 76 -12.27 24.07 -15.33
C PRO A 76 -13.76 23.74 -15.14
N GLY A 77 -14.54 24.76 -14.76
CA GLY A 77 -15.98 24.64 -14.57
C GLY A 77 -16.39 24.00 -13.23
N LYS A 78 -17.33 24.65 -12.53
CA LYS A 78 -17.83 24.19 -11.22
C LYS A 78 -18.45 22.79 -11.28
N ARG A 79 -19.20 22.48 -12.35
CA ARG A 79 -19.87 21.18 -12.53
C ARG A 79 -18.88 20.04 -12.70
N LEU A 80 -17.89 20.19 -13.59
CA LEU A 80 -16.86 19.18 -13.82
C LEU A 80 -16.00 18.98 -12.56
N ARG A 81 -15.61 20.06 -11.88
CA ARG A 81 -14.90 19.99 -10.60
C ARG A 81 -15.68 19.20 -9.55
N HIS A 82 -16.96 19.51 -9.35
CA HIS A 82 -17.78 18.80 -8.39
C HIS A 82 -17.94 17.32 -8.76
N PHE A 83 -18.15 17.01 -10.04
CA PHE A 83 -18.23 15.65 -10.55
C PHE A 83 -16.93 14.85 -10.30
N LEU A 84 -15.77 15.42 -10.67
CA LEU A 84 -14.47 14.79 -10.46
C LEU A 84 -14.14 14.63 -8.98
N GLN A 85 -14.39 15.66 -8.17
CA GLN A 85 -14.13 15.61 -6.73
C GLN A 85 -15.03 14.58 -6.03
N LYS A 86 -16.31 14.50 -6.41
CA LYS A 86 -17.24 13.49 -5.87
C LYS A 86 -16.73 12.09 -6.14
N HIS A 87 -16.36 11.79 -7.38
CA HIS A 87 -15.82 10.48 -7.74
C HIS A 87 -14.44 10.23 -7.13
N ALA A 88 -13.60 11.25 -7.00
CA ALA A 88 -12.32 11.10 -6.30
C ALA A 88 -12.53 10.74 -4.82
N ASN A 89 -13.48 11.40 -4.15
CA ASN A 89 -13.79 11.13 -2.76
C ASN A 89 -14.36 9.72 -2.58
N GLU A 90 -15.25 9.26 -3.47
CA GLU A 90 -15.77 7.88 -3.43
C GLU A 90 -14.64 6.82 -3.51
N TYR A 91 -13.53 7.13 -4.16
CA TYR A 91 -12.45 6.16 -4.42
C TYR A 91 -11.23 6.31 -3.49
N PHE A 92 -10.91 7.52 -3.06
CA PHE A 92 -9.66 7.83 -2.36
C PHE A 92 -9.87 8.44 -0.97
N TYR A 93 -11.11 8.74 -0.59
CA TYR A 93 -11.37 9.31 0.73
C TYR A 93 -11.15 8.26 1.82
N SER A 94 -10.30 8.63 2.76
CA SER A 94 -10.14 7.98 4.05
C SER A 94 -10.25 9.06 5.11
N GLU A 95 -10.96 8.77 6.18
CA GLU A 95 -10.96 9.63 7.37
C GLU A 95 -9.53 9.75 7.91
N ARG A 96 -9.13 10.95 8.35
CA ARG A 96 -7.77 11.21 8.84
C ARG A 96 -7.51 10.45 10.13
N GLY A 97 -6.29 9.93 10.26
CA GLY A 97 -5.90 9.12 11.41
C GLY A 97 -6.18 7.64 11.20
N LEU A 98 -5.95 6.86 12.25
CA LEU A 98 -6.06 5.42 12.30
C LEU A 98 -7.47 5.00 12.71
N HIS A 99 -8.16 4.29 11.81
CA HIS A 99 -9.55 3.87 12.01
C HIS A 99 -9.71 2.39 11.69
N PRO A 100 -10.54 1.64 12.44
CA PRO A 100 -10.87 0.27 12.08
C PRO A 100 -11.61 0.26 10.74
N ILE A 101 -11.35 -0.74 9.90
CA ILE A 101 -11.99 -0.81 8.58
C ILE A 101 -13.51 -0.97 8.68
N SER A 102 -13.99 -1.57 9.77
CA SER A 102 -15.42 -1.75 10.06
C SER A 102 -16.17 -0.41 10.22
N ALA A 103 -15.47 0.69 10.52
CA ALA A 103 -16.06 2.02 10.57
C ALA A 103 -16.23 2.66 9.18
N GLN A 104 -15.60 2.12 8.14
CA GLN A 104 -15.68 2.65 6.78
C GLN A 104 -16.93 2.14 6.05
N PRO A 105 -17.57 2.96 5.19
CA PRO A 105 -18.69 2.49 4.37
C PRO A 105 -18.29 1.31 3.49
N LYS A 106 -19.15 0.30 3.33
CA LYS A 106 -18.88 -0.87 2.46
C LYS A 106 -18.66 -0.50 0.99
N THR A 107 -19.15 0.66 0.57
CA THR A 107 -18.94 1.22 -0.77
C THR A 107 -17.54 1.83 -0.96
N ASN A 108 -16.79 2.05 0.13
CA ASN A 108 -15.44 2.61 0.09
C ASN A 108 -14.45 1.59 -0.50
N ARG A 109 -13.53 2.07 -1.36
CA ARG A 109 -12.50 1.21 -1.97
C ARG A 109 -11.50 0.64 -0.98
N HIS A 110 -11.22 1.33 0.12
CA HIS A 110 -10.38 0.81 1.20
C HIS A 110 -11.06 -0.37 1.90
N TYR A 111 -12.39 -0.33 2.07
CA TYR A 111 -13.16 -1.47 2.59
C TYR A 111 -13.07 -2.65 1.63
N ALA A 112 -13.31 -2.42 0.33
CA ALA A 112 -13.16 -3.46 -0.68
C ALA A 112 -11.74 -4.06 -0.69
N PHE A 113 -10.70 -3.23 -0.58
CA PHE A 113 -9.32 -3.69 -0.52
C PHE A 113 -9.06 -4.63 0.66
N ALA A 114 -9.45 -4.24 1.88
CA ALA A 114 -9.32 -5.05 3.08
C ALA A 114 -10.12 -6.36 2.97
N HIS A 115 -11.36 -6.27 2.49
CA HIS A 115 -12.23 -7.43 2.31
C HIS A 115 -11.65 -8.43 1.31
N LEU A 116 -11.08 -7.97 0.19
CA LEU A 116 -10.44 -8.84 -0.79
C LEU A 116 -9.20 -9.55 -0.24
N LEU A 117 -8.42 -8.90 0.62
CA LEU A 117 -7.29 -9.53 1.31
C LEU A 117 -7.76 -10.58 2.32
N ASN A 118 -8.75 -10.24 3.14
CA ASN A 118 -9.35 -11.16 4.09
C ASN A 118 -9.95 -12.39 3.39
N GLN A 119 -10.68 -12.21 2.29
CA GLN A 119 -11.20 -13.32 1.48
C GLN A 119 -10.09 -14.24 0.93
N GLY A 120 -8.93 -13.66 0.58
CA GLY A 120 -7.82 -14.42 0.02
C GLY A 120 -7.01 -15.18 1.07
N ASP A 121 -6.87 -14.62 2.27
CA ASP A 121 -6.13 -15.22 3.39
C ASP A 121 -6.62 -14.60 4.73
N PRO A 122 -7.70 -15.15 5.33
CA PRO A 122 -8.33 -14.56 6.51
C PRO A 122 -7.47 -14.69 7.76
N VAL A 123 -6.61 -15.71 7.83
CA VAL A 123 -5.66 -15.90 8.96
C VAL A 123 -4.58 -14.82 8.92
N ARG A 124 -4.09 -14.46 7.72
CA ARG A 124 -3.08 -13.42 7.56
C ARG A 124 -3.67 -12.01 7.64
N PHE A 125 -4.90 -11.82 7.16
CA PHE A 125 -5.60 -10.54 7.11
C PHE A 125 -6.96 -10.63 7.82
N PRO A 126 -6.98 -10.87 9.13
CA PRO A 126 -8.22 -10.89 9.92
C PRO A 126 -8.95 -9.54 9.79
N ALA A 127 -10.25 -9.59 9.49
CA ALA A 127 -11.04 -8.41 9.19
C ALA A 127 -11.24 -7.52 10.43
N GLU A 128 -11.34 -8.15 11.60
CA GLU A 128 -11.46 -7.54 12.93
C GLU A 128 -10.20 -6.80 13.38
N HIS A 129 -9.06 -7.08 12.76
CA HIS A 129 -7.77 -6.44 13.05
C HIS A 129 -7.20 -5.69 11.83
N PHE A 130 -8.11 -5.23 10.97
CA PHE A 130 -7.76 -4.44 9.79
C PHE A 130 -8.13 -2.97 9.99
N TYR A 131 -7.18 -2.09 9.73
CA TYR A 131 -7.29 -0.65 9.93
C TYR A 131 -6.91 0.11 8.65
N THR A 132 -7.38 1.34 8.55
CA THR A 132 -6.94 2.32 7.56
C THR A 132 -6.29 3.49 8.27
N PHE A 133 -5.21 4.02 7.71
CA PHE A 133 -4.68 5.32 8.10
C PHE A 133 -4.93 6.32 6.97
N GLY A 134 -5.82 7.28 7.22
CA GLY A 134 -6.08 8.37 6.30
C GLY A 134 -5.16 9.57 6.55
N TRP A 135 -4.72 10.20 5.47
CA TRP A 135 -3.92 11.40 5.51
C TRP A 135 -4.34 12.37 4.38
N SER A 136 -3.72 13.55 4.31
CA SER A 136 -4.13 14.58 3.35
C SER A 136 -3.96 14.17 1.87
N GLY A 137 -3.12 13.19 1.57
CA GLY A 137 -2.77 12.83 0.21
C GLY A 137 -1.85 13.84 -0.49
N ASP A 138 -1.39 14.89 0.19
CA ASP A 138 -0.56 15.95 -0.40
C ASP A 138 0.83 15.43 -0.85
N LEU A 139 1.29 15.89 -2.01
CA LEU A 139 2.58 15.56 -2.59
C LEU A 139 3.76 16.27 -1.91
N SER A 140 3.53 17.20 -0.99
CA SER A 140 4.61 17.88 -0.28
C SER A 140 5.35 16.95 0.69
N PHE A 141 6.69 17.07 0.72
CA PHE A 141 7.51 16.32 1.69
C PHE A 141 7.10 16.61 3.14
N LYS A 142 6.74 17.86 3.44
CA LYS A 142 6.31 18.28 4.78
C LYS A 142 5.01 17.59 5.19
N ALA A 143 4.03 17.49 4.28
CA ALA A 143 2.79 16.78 4.58
C ALA A 143 3.01 15.29 4.82
N ARG A 144 3.84 14.64 4.00
CA ARG A 144 4.18 13.21 4.18
C ARG A 144 4.93 12.94 5.48
N GLN A 145 5.87 13.81 5.83
CA GLN A 145 6.61 13.72 7.09
C GLN A 145 5.68 13.93 8.29
N ALA A 146 4.81 14.96 8.25
CA ALA A 146 3.83 15.19 9.31
C ALA A 146 2.85 14.01 9.46
N ALA A 147 2.37 13.46 8.34
CA ALA A 147 1.51 12.27 8.35
C ALA A 147 2.23 11.04 8.94
N GLY A 148 3.53 10.85 8.64
CA GLY A 148 4.33 9.77 9.23
C GLY A 148 4.50 9.93 10.75
N ALA A 149 4.69 11.17 11.23
CA ALA A 149 4.74 11.46 12.66
C ALA A 149 3.41 11.21 13.38
N THR A 150 2.29 11.60 12.77
CA THR A 150 0.94 11.30 13.28
C THR A 150 0.70 9.80 13.33
N LEU A 151 0.97 9.07 12.23
CA LEU A 151 0.82 7.62 12.17
C LEU A 151 1.66 6.92 13.23
N TYR A 152 2.91 7.35 13.45
CA TYR A 152 3.76 6.81 14.49
C TYR A 152 3.14 6.97 15.89
N GLN A 153 2.65 8.16 16.22
CA GLN A 153 2.02 8.43 17.52
C GLN A 153 0.77 7.58 17.73
N GLU A 154 -0.08 7.48 16.72
CA GLU A 154 -1.31 6.68 16.79
C GLU A 154 -1.01 5.18 16.89
N LEU A 155 0.00 4.67 16.18
CA LEU A 155 0.39 3.25 16.30
C LEU A 155 1.00 2.92 17.66
N VAL A 156 1.78 3.83 18.25
CA VAL A 156 2.29 3.62 19.61
C VAL A 156 1.14 3.52 20.60
N SER A 157 0.19 4.47 20.56
CA SER A 157 -0.98 4.44 21.43
C SER A 157 -1.81 3.18 21.18
N PHE A 158 -2.05 2.84 19.91
CA PHE A 158 -2.78 1.64 19.53
C PHE A 158 -2.13 0.36 20.06
N VAL A 159 -0.80 0.19 19.91
CA VAL A 159 -0.08 -0.99 20.43
C VAL A 159 -0.20 -1.08 21.96
N HIS A 160 -0.11 0.06 22.64
CA HIS A 160 -0.31 0.11 24.09
C HIS A 160 -1.71 -0.35 24.47
N ASP A 161 -2.74 0.25 23.87
CA ASP A 161 -4.15 -0.05 24.17
C ASP A 161 -4.49 -1.50 23.81
N PHE A 162 -4.05 -1.97 22.65
CA PHE A 162 -4.22 -3.35 22.22
C PHE A 162 -3.62 -4.34 23.23
N LYS A 163 -2.41 -4.05 23.74
CA LYS A 163 -1.78 -4.89 24.76
C LYS A 163 -2.55 -4.88 26.09
N GLN A 164 -3.14 -3.76 26.49
CA GLN A 164 -3.98 -3.71 27.70
C GLN A 164 -5.23 -4.58 27.55
N VAL A 165 -5.85 -4.57 26.37
CA VAL A 165 -7.09 -5.34 26.10
C VAL A 165 -6.82 -6.84 25.90
N HIS A 166 -5.74 -7.18 25.18
CA HIS A 166 -5.48 -8.56 24.74
C HIS A 166 -4.35 -9.27 25.50
N GLY A 167 -3.66 -8.59 26.42
CA GLY A 167 -2.53 -9.13 27.18
C GLY A 167 -1.23 -9.30 26.37
N VAL A 168 -1.26 -9.10 25.04
CA VAL A 168 -0.13 -9.27 24.14
C VAL A 168 -0.05 -8.10 23.15
N ALA A 169 1.16 -7.68 22.78
CA ALA A 169 1.35 -6.68 21.73
C ALA A 169 1.06 -7.31 20.36
N PRO A 170 0.42 -6.58 19.42
CA PRO A 170 0.12 -7.12 18.10
C PRO A 170 1.39 -7.18 17.24
N ARG A 171 1.37 -8.02 16.21
CA ARG A 171 2.32 -7.98 15.10
C ARG A 171 1.81 -7.01 14.05
N LEU A 172 2.61 -5.98 13.74
CA LEU A 172 2.15 -4.91 12.86
C LEU A 172 2.57 -5.17 11.41
N ARG A 173 1.57 -5.14 10.52
CA ARG A 173 1.76 -5.08 9.07
C ARG A 173 1.25 -3.76 8.54
N LEU A 174 2.08 -3.05 7.79
CA LEU A 174 1.67 -1.90 7.00
C LEU A 174 1.62 -2.30 5.52
N ILE A 175 0.52 -2.00 4.85
CA ILE A 175 0.41 -2.10 3.39
C ILE A 175 0.17 -0.70 2.85
N THR A 176 0.98 -0.29 1.89
CA THR A 176 0.96 1.07 1.36
C THR A 176 0.82 1.05 -0.14
N HIS A 177 0.26 2.11 -0.71
CA HIS A 177 0.33 2.37 -2.14
C HIS A 177 0.91 3.74 -2.43
N SER A 178 1.72 3.82 -3.48
CA SER A 178 2.27 5.09 -3.97
C SER A 178 2.98 5.87 -2.84
N HIS A 179 2.67 7.16 -2.68
CA HIS A 179 3.20 8.01 -1.62
C HIS A 179 2.78 7.64 -0.19
N GLY A 180 1.79 6.76 0.00
CA GLY A 180 1.54 6.15 1.31
C GLY A 180 2.77 5.38 1.80
N GLY A 181 3.59 4.86 0.89
CA GLY A 181 4.87 4.26 1.22
C GLY A 181 5.87 5.25 1.81
N ASN A 182 5.92 6.48 1.30
CA ASN A 182 6.77 7.53 1.90
C ASN A 182 6.23 7.97 3.26
N VAL A 183 4.91 8.02 3.46
CA VAL A 183 4.32 8.25 4.80
C VAL A 183 4.80 7.16 5.76
N ALA A 184 4.73 5.89 5.35
CA ALA A 184 5.22 4.78 6.15
C ALA A 184 6.72 4.87 6.44
N LEU A 185 7.56 5.20 5.46
CA LEU A 185 9.00 5.38 5.68
C LEU A 185 9.32 6.49 6.69
N ASN A 186 8.52 7.56 6.75
CA ASN A 186 8.70 8.64 7.72
C ASN A 186 8.41 8.22 9.18
N LEU A 187 7.84 7.03 9.44
CA LEU A 187 7.80 6.50 10.82
C LEU A 187 9.20 6.32 11.41
N ALA A 188 10.18 5.93 10.60
CA ALA A 188 11.56 5.76 11.07
C ALA A 188 12.13 7.07 11.61
N GLN A 189 11.85 8.19 10.94
CA GLN A 189 12.26 9.50 11.43
C GLN A 189 11.57 9.84 12.75
N ALA A 190 10.26 9.58 12.87
CA ALA A 190 9.53 9.81 14.11
C ALA A 190 10.01 8.91 15.27
N GLN A 191 10.44 7.67 14.97
CA GLN A 191 11.04 6.76 15.94
C GLN A 191 12.37 7.30 16.47
N GLU A 192 13.26 7.79 15.60
CA GLU A 192 14.53 8.36 16.02
C GLU A 192 14.34 9.57 16.95
N GLU A 193 13.30 10.37 16.70
CA GLU A 193 12.93 11.55 17.50
C GLU A 193 12.28 11.17 18.83
N GLN A 194 11.38 10.18 18.86
CA GLN A 194 10.53 9.88 20.02
C GLN A 194 10.96 8.67 20.86
N ARG A 195 11.74 7.74 20.29
CA ARG A 195 12.33 6.55 20.95
C ARG A 195 11.34 5.72 21.78
N LYS A 196 10.21 5.32 21.16
CA LYS A 196 9.16 4.52 21.83
C LYS A 196 9.15 3.04 21.40
N ASP A 197 10.25 2.56 20.83
CA ASP A 197 10.49 1.16 20.45
C ASP A 197 9.35 0.50 19.67
N LEU A 198 8.73 1.25 18.74
CA LEU A 198 7.73 0.70 17.83
C LEU A 198 8.43 -0.25 16.84
N VAL A 199 7.78 -1.38 16.55
CA VAL A 199 8.28 -2.33 15.57
C VAL A 199 7.20 -2.65 14.55
N ILE A 200 7.57 -2.53 13.28
CA ILE A 200 6.77 -2.95 12.13
C ILE A 200 7.33 -4.27 11.62
N ASP A 201 6.59 -5.35 11.85
CA ASP A 201 7.01 -6.69 11.43
C ASP A 201 7.06 -6.82 9.91
N GLU A 202 6.11 -6.21 9.20
CA GLU A 202 6.03 -6.24 7.74
C GLU A 202 5.60 -4.89 7.15
N LEU A 203 6.39 -4.37 6.21
CA LEU A 203 6.03 -3.22 5.39
C LEU A 203 5.92 -3.66 3.93
N VAL A 204 4.72 -3.59 3.35
CA VAL A 204 4.46 -3.87 1.94
C VAL A 204 4.30 -2.55 1.18
N LEU A 205 5.22 -2.27 0.27
CA LEU A 205 5.26 -1.08 -0.57
C LEU A 205 4.75 -1.40 -1.97
N LEU A 206 3.53 -0.98 -2.31
CA LEU A 206 2.95 -1.15 -3.64
C LEU A 206 3.20 0.10 -4.47
N ALA A 207 4.06 0.01 -5.49
CA ALA A 207 4.36 1.12 -6.39
C ALA A 207 4.88 2.40 -5.67
N CYS A 208 5.60 2.25 -4.57
CA CYS A 208 6.16 3.38 -3.82
C CYS A 208 7.27 4.08 -4.63
N PRO A 209 7.20 5.39 -4.87
CA PRO A 209 8.32 6.14 -5.43
C PRO A 209 9.47 6.17 -4.41
N VAL A 210 10.64 5.67 -4.82
CA VAL A 210 11.83 5.66 -3.97
C VAL A 210 12.50 7.02 -4.05
N GLN A 211 12.27 7.81 -3.00
CA GLN A 211 12.75 9.17 -2.88
C GLN A 211 14.15 9.22 -2.27
N GLU A 212 15.06 10.03 -2.80
CA GLU A 212 16.40 10.24 -2.25
C GLU A 212 16.35 10.69 -0.78
N LYS A 213 15.37 11.54 -0.44
CA LYS A 213 15.18 12.02 0.94
C LYS A 213 14.77 10.92 1.92
N THR A 214 14.05 9.89 1.49
CA THR A 214 13.51 8.86 2.40
C THR A 214 14.06 7.47 2.14
N CYS A 215 14.91 7.27 1.14
CA CYS A 215 15.33 5.92 0.73
C CYS A 215 16.13 5.23 1.83
N HIS A 216 16.95 5.97 2.59
CA HIS A 216 17.77 5.44 3.68
C HIS A 216 16.92 5.01 4.88
N LEU A 217 15.75 5.61 5.08
CA LEU A 217 14.84 5.28 6.20
C LEU A 217 14.34 3.83 6.16
N VAL A 218 14.37 3.19 4.99
CA VAL A 218 13.94 1.79 4.83
C VAL A 218 14.79 0.82 5.65
N GLN A 219 16.04 1.17 5.95
CA GLN A 219 17.00 0.34 6.71
C GLN A 219 16.89 0.54 8.23
N ASN A 220 16.02 1.43 8.69
CA ASN A 220 15.83 1.66 10.12
C ASN A 220 15.30 0.38 10.81
N SER A 221 15.76 0.12 12.04
CA SER A 221 15.41 -1.07 12.82
C SER A 221 13.93 -1.17 13.17
N LEU A 222 13.17 -0.08 13.01
CA LEU A 222 11.71 -0.07 13.06
C LEU A 222 11.09 -1.08 12.07
N PHE A 223 11.70 -1.29 10.89
CA PHE A 223 11.19 -2.19 9.87
C PHE A 223 11.94 -3.53 9.86
N LYS A 224 11.30 -4.60 10.38
CA LYS A 224 11.90 -5.95 10.35
C LYS A 224 12.01 -6.49 8.93
N LYS A 225 10.94 -6.39 8.14
CA LYS A 225 10.88 -6.86 6.75
C LYS A 225 10.16 -5.86 5.87
N VAL A 226 10.74 -5.57 4.71
CA VAL A 226 10.16 -4.68 3.71
C VAL A 226 10.03 -5.40 2.38
N TYR A 227 8.83 -5.40 1.83
CA TYR A 227 8.50 -5.96 0.53
C TYR A 227 8.18 -4.83 -0.45
N SER A 228 9.06 -4.57 -1.41
CA SER A 228 8.87 -3.53 -2.41
C SER A 228 8.42 -4.09 -3.75
N CYS A 229 7.16 -3.86 -4.11
CA CYS A 229 6.58 -4.28 -5.37
C CYS A 229 6.57 -3.12 -6.37
N TYR A 230 7.23 -3.28 -7.52
CA TYR A 230 7.35 -2.24 -8.54
C TYR A 230 7.09 -2.76 -9.96
N SER A 231 6.86 -1.87 -10.92
CA SER A 231 6.64 -2.23 -12.33
C SER A 231 7.45 -1.35 -13.28
N SER A 232 7.87 -1.92 -14.43
CA SER A 232 8.67 -1.17 -15.43
C SER A 232 7.90 -0.10 -16.18
N LEU A 233 6.58 -0.27 -16.36
CA LEU A 233 5.72 0.71 -17.05
C LEU A 233 5.01 1.65 -16.08
N ASP A 234 5.26 1.50 -14.78
CA ASP A 234 4.81 2.50 -13.83
C ASP A 234 5.69 3.74 -13.97
N LEU A 235 5.18 4.72 -14.71
CA LEU A 235 5.81 6.02 -14.89
C LEU A 235 5.56 6.93 -13.68
N LEU A 236 4.40 6.84 -13.02
CA LEU A 236 4.09 7.68 -11.86
C LEU A 236 5.05 7.42 -10.70
N GLN A 237 5.52 6.18 -10.54
CA GLN A 237 6.54 5.84 -9.56
C GLN A 237 7.88 6.55 -9.78
N VAL A 238 8.18 7.02 -11.00
CA VAL A 238 9.44 7.74 -11.34
C VAL A 238 9.21 9.23 -11.53
N LEU A 239 8.04 9.62 -12.02
CA LEU A 239 7.66 11.01 -12.29
C LEU A 239 7.23 11.77 -11.02
N ASP A 240 7.81 11.44 -9.87
CA ASP A 240 7.70 12.23 -8.65
C ASP A 240 8.86 13.25 -8.61
N PRO A 241 8.58 14.54 -8.80
CA PRO A 241 9.60 15.56 -8.93
C PRO A 241 10.16 15.96 -7.55
N GLN A 242 11.21 15.26 -7.11
CA GLN A 242 11.84 15.49 -5.81
C GLN A 242 12.72 16.74 -5.76
N GLY A 243 13.29 17.13 -6.90
CA GLY A 243 14.27 18.22 -7.01
C GLY A 243 13.67 19.62 -7.10
N LEU A 244 12.34 19.77 -7.25
CA LEU A 244 11.70 21.08 -7.44
C LEU A 244 11.61 21.92 -6.17
N TYR A 245 11.97 21.36 -5.02
CA TYR A 245 11.86 21.99 -3.71
C TYR A 245 13.19 22.59 -3.20
N LYS A 246 14.26 22.63 -4.01
CA LYS A 246 15.55 23.24 -3.64
C LYS A 246 15.96 24.37 -4.59
N SER A 247 16.29 25.53 -4.03
CA SER A 247 16.84 26.69 -4.74
C SER A 247 18.35 26.62 -5.01
N ASN A 248 19.07 25.58 -4.57
CA ASN A 248 20.54 25.56 -4.65
C ASN A 248 21.12 24.27 -5.26
N ARG A 249 21.72 24.43 -6.45
CA ARG A 249 22.94 23.82 -7.03
C ARG A 249 23.50 22.49 -6.48
N LEU A 250 22.70 21.48 -6.16
CA LEU A 250 23.20 20.11 -5.97
C LEU A 250 22.58 19.17 -7.02
N LYS A 251 23.42 18.31 -7.62
CA LYS A 251 23.10 17.32 -8.66
C LYS A 251 22.21 16.17 -8.14
N THR A 252 21.13 16.48 -7.44
CA THR A 252 20.15 15.47 -7.03
C THR A 252 19.31 15.05 -8.23
N SER A 253 18.96 13.77 -8.32
CA SER A 253 18.06 13.32 -9.39
C SER A 253 16.73 14.04 -9.25
N VAL A 254 16.23 14.63 -10.33
CA VAL A 254 14.95 15.35 -10.31
C VAL A 254 13.78 14.39 -10.06
N PHE A 255 13.99 13.09 -10.30
CA PHE A 255 12.97 12.05 -10.33
C PHE A 255 13.25 10.95 -9.31
N SER A 256 12.19 10.27 -8.87
CA SER A 256 12.28 9.08 -8.03
C SER A 256 12.77 7.84 -8.77
N LYS A 257 13.29 6.90 -7.98
CA LYS A 257 13.64 5.56 -8.46
C LYS A 257 12.49 4.61 -8.20
N ARG A 258 12.50 3.48 -8.91
CA ARG A 258 11.56 2.36 -8.66
C ARG A 258 12.06 1.39 -7.58
N ARG A 259 13.35 1.50 -7.22
CA ARG A 259 14.08 0.54 -6.42
C ARG A 259 14.90 1.23 -5.35
N PHE A 260 14.94 0.60 -4.19
CA PHE A 260 15.91 0.86 -3.13
C PHE A 260 17.29 0.31 -3.54
N PRO A 261 18.38 0.81 -2.95
CA PRO A 261 19.70 0.22 -3.10
C PRO A 261 19.71 -1.27 -2.79
N ASP A 262 20.54 -2.04 -3.51
CA ASP A 262 20.66 -3.49 -3.30
C ASP A 262 21.36 -3.84 -1.98
N SER A 263 21.95 -2.85 -1.30
CA SER A 263 22.58 -2.97 0.02
C SER A 263 21.60 -2.93 1.20
N CYS A 264 20.29 -2.89 0.95
CA CYS A 264 19.28 -2.87 2.00
C CYS A 264 18.83 -4.29 2.35
N ASP A 265 19.46 -4.90 3.36
CA ASP A 265 19.30 -6.33 3.69
C ASP A 265 17.89 -6.72 4.17
N ASN A 266 17.16 -5.79 4.77
CA ASN A 266 15.77 -6.00 5.22
C ASN A 266 14.75 -5.82 4.08
N VAL A 267 15.18 -5.51 2.85
CA VAL A 267 14.31 -5.21 1.71
C VAL A 267 14.36 -6.32 0.67
N VAL A 268 13.21 -6.96 0.41
CA VAL A 268 13.00 -7.81 -0.76
C VAL A 268 12.24 -7.01 -1.82
N GLN A 269 12.84 -6.88 -3.00
CA GLN A 269 12.27 -6.11 -4.11
C GLN A 269 11.81 -7.04 -5.23
N ALA A 270 10.58 -6.83 -5.70
CA ALA A 270 9.96 -7.63 -6.74
C ALA A 270 9.43 -6.78 -7.87
N LYS A 271 9.90 -7.08 -9.08
CA LYS A 271 9.29 -6.59 -10.30
C LYS A 271 8.03 -7.39 -10.59
N ILE A 272 6.88 -6.74 -10.60
CA ILE A 272 5.58 -7.35 -10.87
C ILE A 272 5.20 -7.23 -12.34
N ARG A 273 4.73 -8.33 -12.92
CA ARG A 273 4.07 -8.38 -14.23
C ARG A 273 2.78 -9.17 -14.12
N PHE A 274 1.73 -8.68 -14.77
CA PHE A 274 0.42 -9.32 -14.82
C PHE A 274 0.15 -9.77 -16.25
N ASN A 275 -0.17 -11.05 -16.51
CA ASN A 275 -0.36 -11.60 -17.85
C ASN A 275 0.78 -11.25 -18.82
N LYS A 276 2.03 -11.42 -18.35
CA LYS A 276 3.27 -11.04 -19.06
C LYS A 276 3.41 -9.54 -19.38
N ARG A 277 2.45 -8.69 -19.05
CA ARG A 277 2.55 -7.23 -19.22
C ARG A 277 3.04 -6.57 -17.93
N ALA A 278 3.72 -5.44 -18.05
CA ALA A 278 4.04 -4.62 -16.90
C ALA A 278 2.77 -3.92 -16.40
N MET A 279 2.64 -3.77 -15.09
CA MET A 279 1.49 -3.12 -14.47
C MET A 279 1.62 -1.60 -14.52
N LEU A 280 0.49 -0.89 -14.63
CA LEU A 280 0.35 0.53 -14.39
C LEU A 280 0.16 0.81 -12.91
N HIS A 281 0.35 2.07 -12.50
CA HIS A 281 0.34 2.49 -11.10
C HIS A 281 -0.93 2.11 -10.33
N VAL A 282 -2.11 2.35 -10.94
CA VAL A 282 -3.41 2.07 -10.32
C VAL A 282 -3.78 0.59 -10.34
N GLU A 283 -3.10 -0.24 -11.16
CA GLU A 283 -3.42 -1.66 -11.25
C GLU A 283 -2.96 -2.44 -10.02
N PHE A 284 -2.04 -1.89 -9.23
CA PHE A 284 -1.72 -2.37 -7.88
C PHE A 284 -2.91 -2.28 -6.91
N LEU A 285 -3.98 -1.58 -7.26
CA LEU A 285 -5.24 -1.50 -6.52
C LEU A 285 -6.37 -2.27 -7.19
N SER A 286 -6.10 -2.96 -8.31
CA SER A 286 -7.14 -3.76 -8.98
C SER A 286 -7.48 -5.00 -8.16
N ASP A 287 -8.75 -5.40 -8.16
CA ASP A 287 -9.21 -6.56 -7.40
C ASP A 287 -8.40 -7.83 -7.70
N GLN A 288 -8.02 -8.03 -8.96
CA GLN A 288 -7.20 -9.16 -9.38
C GLN A 288 -5.81 -9.15 -8.71
N PHE A 289 -5.16 -7.99 -8.63
CA PHE A 289 -3.88 -7.87 -7.95
C PHE A 289 -4.03 -8.03 -6.44
N VAL A 290 -5.04 -7.39 -5.83
CA VAL A 290 -5.28 -7.46 -4.38
C VAL A 290 -5.53 -8.91 -3.95
N ARG A 291 -6.35 -9.67 -4.68
CA ARG A 291 -6.56 -11.11 -4.41
C ARG A 291 -5.28 -11.94 -4.55
N ALA A 292 -4.35 -11.53 -5.41
CA ALA A 292 -3.05 -12.20 -5.58
C ALA A 292 -2.02 -11.78 -4.52
N LEU A 293 -2.23 -10.66 -3.81
CA LEU A 293 -1.26 -10.08 -2.90
C LEU A 293 -0.84 -11.02 -1.74
N PRO A 294 -1.74 -11.77 -1.08
CA PRO A 294 -1.33 -12.74 -0.05
C PRO A 294 -0.27 -13.73 -0.55
N HIS A 295 -0.53 -14.35 -1.70
CA HIS A 295 0.41 -15.30 -2.33
C HIS A 295 1.72 -14.63 -2.76
N ILE A 296 1.65 -13.40 -3.26
CA ILE A 296 2.84 -12.62 -3.58
C ILE A 296 3.70 -12.45 -2.33
N ILE A 297 3.13 -12.01 -1.21
CA ILE A 297 3.90 -11.77 0.02
C ILE A 297 4.48 -13.07 0.56
N THR A 298 3.70 -14.16 0.63
CA THR A 298 4.22 -15.50 0.99
C THR A 298 5.40 -15.91 0.11
N ARG A 299 5.36 -15.59 -1.19
CA ARG A 299 6.49 -15.87 -2.07
C ARG A 299 7.71 -15.00 -1.75
N LEU A 300 7.52 -13.72 -1.44
CA LEU A 300 8.60 -12.81 -1.05
C LEU A 300 9.25 -13.20 0.28
N GLU A 301 8.50 -13.78 1.22
CA GLU A 301 9.04 -14.33 2.46
C GLU A 301 10.08 -15.42 2.20
N THR A 302 9.79 -16.33 1.26
CA THR A 302 10.75 -17.38 0.86
C THR A 302 12.00 -16.82 0.19
N TRP A 303 11.99 -15.54 -0.17
CA TRP A 303 13.11 -14.87 -0.83
C TRP A 303 14.01 -14.11 0.12
N HIS A 304 13.57 -13.87 1.37
CA HIS A 304 14.44 -13.26 2.36
C HIS A 304 15.71 -14.09 2.49
N PRO A 305 16.87 -13.46 2.34
CA PRO A 305 18.11 -14.20 2.29
C PRO A 305 18.37 -14.88 3.64
N SER A 306 18.56 -16.20 3.61
CA SER A 306 19.62 -16.80 4.43
C SER A 306 20.93 -16.05 4.11
N PRO A 307 21.86 -15.87 5.06
CA PRO A 307 23.14 -15.18 4.87
C PRO A 307 23.91 -15.51 3.57
N ALA A 308 23.63 -16.66 2.94
CA ALA A 308 24.21 -17.09 1.68
C ALA A 308 23.59 -16.49 0.38
N ASN A 309 22.51 -15.71 0.43
CA ASN A 309 21.76 -15.25 -0.76
C ASN A 309 21.80 -13.71 -0.96
N VAL A 310 23.00 -13.15 -1.13
CA VAL A 310 23.17 -11.71 -1.40
C VAL A 310 22.58 -11.31 -2.77
N ALA A 311 21.76 -10.25 -2.75
CA ALA A 311 21.36 -9.36 -3.84
C ALA A 311 21.18 -9.99 -5.24
N LYS A 312 20.06 -10.67 -5.48
CA LYS A 312 19.55 -10.88 -6.85
C LYS A 312 18.15 -10.31 -6.97
N ILE A 313 17.94 -9.52 -8.02
CA ILE A 313 16.61 -9.04 -8.41
C ILE A 313 15.77 -10.26 -8.76
N LYS A 314 14.62 -10.38 -8.10
CA LYS A 314 13.66 -11.44 -8.36
C LYS A 314 12.42 -10.84 -9.01
N GLN A 315 11.89 -11.53 -10.02
CA GLN A 315 10.71 -11.11 -10.76
C GLN A 315 9.55 -12.03 -10.43
N ILE A 316 8.37 -11.46 -10.18
CA ILE A 316 7.11 -12.17 -10.03
C ILE A 316 6.32 -12.01 -11.31
N ARG A 317 5.85 -13.13 -11.86
CA ARG A 317 4.87 -13.15 -12.95
C ARG A 317 3.55 -13.66 -12.40
N ILE A 318 2.51 -12.86 -12.56
CA ILE A 318 1.14 -13.18 -12.16
C ILE A 318 0.42 -13.57 -13.46
N HIS A 319 -0.07 -14.80 -13.53
CA HIS A 319 -0.85 -15.29 -14.66
C HIS A 319 -2.31 -15.39 -14.21
N ALA A 320 -3.18 -14.57 -14.78
CA ALA A 320 -4.62 -14.73 -14.66
C ALA A 320 -5.09 -15.65 -15.79
N ASN A 321 -4.75 -16.93 -15.70
CA ASN A 321 -5.46 -17.94 -16.48
C ASN A 321 -6.65 -18.39 -15.62
N THR A 322 -7.83 -18.45 -16.23
CA THR A 322 -9.07 -19.10 -15.74
C THR A 322 -9.86 -18.51 -14.57
N GLY A 323 -9.39 -17.46 -13.88
CA GLY A 323 -10.15 -16.86 -12.78
C GLY A 323 -10.13 -17.66 -11.48
N ARG A 324 -9.28 -18.69 -11.37
CA ARG A 324 -8.95 -19.36 -10.10
C ARG A 324 -7.60 -18.88 -9.57
N LEU A 325 -7.57 -18.50 -8.29
CA LEU A 325 -6.35 -18.06 -7.59
C LEU A 325 -5.27 -19.17 -7.54
N SER A 326 -5.67 -20.44 -7.63
CA SER A 326 -4.78 -21.61 -7.71
C SER A 326 -3.84 -21.59 -8.91
N ASP A 327 -4.18 -20.85 -9.96
CA ASP A 327 -3.45 -20.86 -11.25
C ASP A 327 -2.39 -19.74 -11.33
N LEU A 328 -2.15 -19.04 -10.22
CA LEU A 328 -1.12 -18.01 -10.08
C LEU A 328 0.28 -18.62 -10.16
N HIS A 329 0.75 -18.87 -11.38
CA HIS A 329 2.08 -19.41 -11.60
C HIS A 329 3.16 -18.33 -11.43
N CYS A 330 3.69 -18.19 -10.22
CA CYS A 330 4.81 -17.29 -9.96
C CYS A 330 6.14 -17.86 -10.49
N SER A 331 6.43 -17.66 -11.78
CA SER A 331 7.73 -18.04 -12.36
C SER A 331 8.82 -17.03 -12.01
N TYR A 332 10.01 -17.50 -11.66
CA TYR A 332 11.19 -16.66 -11.39
C TYR A 332 12.10 -16.53 -12.62
N VAL A 333 12.76 -15.38 -12.75
CA VAL A 333 13.89 -15.20 -13.66
C VAL A 333 15.00 -14.48 -12.91
N LEU A 334 16.10 -15.18 -12.63
CA LEU A 334 17.31 -14.56 -12.10
C LEU A 334 17.96 -13.78 -13.23
N HIS A 335 17.97 -12.46 -13.13
CA HIS A 335 18.81 -11.65 -14.01
C HIS A 335 20.16 -11.48 -13.30
N SER A 336 21.21 -12.13 -13.82
CA SER A 336 22.56 -11.65 -13.55
C SER A 336 22.66 -10.26 -14.19
N GLN A 337 23.03 -9.23 -13.43
CA GLN A 337 23.38 -7.96 -14.03
C GLN A 337 24.54 -8.23 -15.00
N ARG A 338 24.32 -7.93 -16.29
CA ARG A 338 25.38 -7.84 -17.29
C ARG A 338 25.87 -6.41 -17.35
#